data_AF-A0A3M1DEX5-F1
#
_entry.id   AF-A0A3M1DEX5-F1
#
_cell.length_a   1.000
_cell.length_b   1.000
_cell.length_c   1.000
_cell.angle_alpha   90.00
_cell.angle_beta   90.00
_cell.angle_gamma   90.00
#
_symmetry.space_group_name_H-M   'P 1'
#
loop_
_entity.id
_entity.type
_entity.pdbx_description
1 polymer ?
#
loop_
_entity_poly.entity_id
_entity_poly.type
_entity_poly.pdbx_seq_one_letter_code
_entity_poly.pdbx_strand_id
1 'polypeptide(L)'
;MPLAAKLIDCKMMACGCEFIGLYASKTDSDDSEIRLVTGLGNTYKCSGAPARWGEMMPKIVYIAHQIGGAVQDNVRAVLRICRELHSPEIIPFAPYIAALQYLNDDVPEDRLLGVTANREYFRRRVMDEVWLAGPRISPGMRDEVLLSIKYGIPVVAYNPRLQPSLDAILREADLT
;
A
#
# COMPACT_ATOMS: atom_id res chain seq x y z
N MET A 1 25.87 -17.23 26.81
CA MET A 1 24.55 -17.57 26.25
C MET A 1 24.37 -16.77 24.97
N PRO A 2 24.46 -17.36 23.77
CA PRO A 2 24.20 -16.61 22.54
C PRO A 2 22.69 -16.55 22.27
N LEU A 3 22.25 -15.38 21.82
CA LEU A 3 20.88 -15.07 21.39
C LEU A 3 20.35 -16.10 20.37
N ALA A 4 19.14 -16.57 20.60
CA ALA A 4 18.40 -17.39 19.63
C ALA A 4 18.21 -16.61 18.31
N ALA A 5 18.74 -17.17 17.21
CA ALA A 5 18.46 -16.70 15.87
C ALA A 5 16.96 -16.87 15.60
N LYS A 6 16.25 -15.77 15.37
CA LYS A 6 14.86 -15.82 14.90
C LYS A 6 14.88 -16.29 13.44
N LEU A 7 14.33 -17.48 13.21
CA LEU A 7 13.97 -17.95 11.87
C LEU A 7 13.03 -16.93 11.23
N ILE A 8 13.47 -16.32 10.13
CA ILE A 8 12.60 -15.57 9.24
C ILE A 8 12.07 -16.59 8.24
N ASP A 9 10.79 -16.93 8.34
CA ASP A 9 10.11 -17.83 7.41
C ASP A 9 9.93 -17.10 6.07
N CYS A 10 10.93 -17.22 5.19
CA CYS A 10 10.87 -16.64 3.84
C CYS A 10 10.07 -17.59 2.95
N LYS A 11 8.79 -17.26 2.70
CA LYS A 11 7.95 -18.03 1.77
C LYS A 11 8.45 -17.80 0.34
N MET A 12 9.34 -18.67 -0.11
CA MET A 12 9.89 -18.69 -1.47
C MET A 12 8.79 -18.96 -2.50
N MET A 13 8.61 -18.06 -3.48
CA MET A 13 7.92 -18.38 -4.73
C MET A 13 8.95 -18.70 -5.82
N ALA A 14 8.80 -19.91 -6.37
CA ALA A 14 9.24 -20.35 -7.69
C ALA A 14 10.75 -20.33 -7.99
N CYS A 15 11.45 -21.32 -7.46
CA CYS A 15 12.43 -22.06 -8.26
C CYS A 15 12.30 -23.53 -7.87
N GLY A 16 12.03 -24.41 -8.83
CA GLY A 16 11.67 -25.82 -8.63
C GLY A 16 12.80 -26.72 -8.13
N CYS A 17 13.43 -26.34 -7.02
CA CYS A 17 14.43 -27.13 -6.33
C CYS A 17 13.91 -27.40 -4.92
N GLU A 18 13.56 -28.65 -4.60
CA GLU A 18 13.27 -29.07 -3.24
C GLU A 18 14.54 -28.87 -2.40
N PHE A 19 14.56 -27.88 -1.50
CA PHE A 19 15.69 -27.67 -0.58
C PHE A 19 15.24 -27.65 0.87
N ILE A 20 15.92 -28.51 1.64
CA ILE A 20 15.83 -28.67 3.08
C ILE A 20 16.58 -27.50 3.74
N GLY A 21 15.85 -26.66 4.50
CA GLY A 21 16.35 -25.75 5.53
C GLY A 21 17.45 -24.76 5.11
N LEU A 22 17.05 -23.53 4.74
CA LEU A 22 17.97 -22.40 4.58
C LEU A 22 18.03 -21.59 5.87
N TYR A 23 19.24 -21.32 6.37
CA TYR A 23 19.49 -20.32 7.43
C TYR A 23 20.44 -19.26 6.88
N ALA A 24 20.09 -17.99 7.07
CA ALA A 24 20.97 -16.87 6.75
C ALA A 24 21.73 -16.45 8.02
N SER A 25 23.07 -16.53 8.01
CA SER A 25 23.91 -15.97 9.07
C SER A 25 24.51 -14.65 8.59
N LYS A 26 24.31 -13.56 9.35
CA LYS A 26 24.98 -12.29 9.12
C LYS A 26 26.43 -12.40 9.58
N THR A 27 27.39 -12.07 8.72
CA THR A 27 28.75 -11.74 9.13
C THR A 27 28.88 -10.23 9.07
N ASP A 28 29.10 -9.60 10.23
CA ASP A 28 29.29 -8.16 10.35
C ASP A 28 30.44 -7.70 9.44
N SER A 29 30.13 -6.83 8.47
CA SER A 29 30.95 -5.74 7.92
C SER A 29 30.78 -5.45 6.41
N ASP A 30 29.95 -6.19 5.66
CA ASP A 30 29.66 -5.85 4.26
C ASP A 30 28.27 -6.36 3.84
N ASP A 31 27.28 -5.47 3.76
CA ASP A 31 25.86 -5.79 3.45
C ASP A 31 25.62 -6.18 1.98
N SER A 32 26.69 -6.34 1.18
CA SER A 32 26.62 -6.62 -0.25
C SER A 32 26.58 -8.11 -0.63
N GLU A 33 26.78 -9.04 0.32
CA GLU A 33 26.84 -10.48 0.01
C GLU A 33 25.96 -11.34 0.93
N ILE A 34 24.74 -11.68 0.47
CA ILE A 34 23.93 -12.74 1.10
C ILE A 34 24.46 -14.09 0.60
N ARG A 35 25.16 -14.83 1.48
CA ARG A 35 25.56 -16.22 1.21
C ARG A 35 24.52 -17.19 1.74
N LEU A 36 23.87 -17.91 0.83
CA LEU A 36 23.06 -19.08 1.19
C LEU A 36 24.02 -20.25 1.43
N VAL A 37 24.07 -20.73 2.67
CA VAL A 37 24.85 -21.91 3.03
C VAL A 37 23.87 -23.06 3.24
N THR A 38 23.96 -24.10 2.41
CA THR A 38 23.28 -25.36 2.71
C THR A 38 24.14 -26.18 3.67
N GLY A 39 23.54 -27.14 4.39
CA GLY A 39 24.23 -28.00 5.36
C GLY A 39 25.39 -28.86 4.82
N LEU A 40 25.80 -28.68 3.56
CA LEU A 40 26.91 -29.37 2.90
C LEU A 40 28.08 -28.43 2.53
N GLY A 41 28.07 -27.16 2.96
CA GLY A 41 29.21 -26.25 2.79
C GLY A 41 29.42 -25.68 1.38
N ASN A 42 28.50 -25.93 0.45
CA ASN A 42 28.55 -25.33 -0.88
C ASN A 42 27.92 -23.92 -0.87
N THR A 43 28.66 -22.93 -1.36
CA THR A 43 28.18 -21.57 -1.57
C THR A 43 27.67 -21.42 -3.00
N TYR A 44 26.41 -21.04 -3.16
CA TYR A 44 25.85 -20.67 -4.46
C TYR A 44 25.77 -19.15 -4.54
N LYS A 45 26.42 -18.55 -5.54
CA LYS A 45 26.19 -17.14 -5.89
C LYS A 45 24.84 -17.04 -6.58
N CYS A 46 23.90 -16.33 -5.98
CA CYS A 46 22.68 -15.91 -6.67
C CYS A 46 23.02 -14.80 -7.67
N SER A 47 23.63 -15.15 -8.81
CA SER A 47 23.81 -14.24 -9.94
C SER A 47 22.48 -14.10 -10.67
N GLY A 48 21.67 -13.12 -10.27
CA GLY A 48 20.36 -12.86 -10.88
C GLY A 48 19.27 -12.35 -9.92
N ALA A 49 19.54 -12.21 -8.62
CA ALA A 49 18.67 -11.39 -7.79
C ALA A 49 18.77 -9.95 -8.31
N PRO A 50 17.67 -9.30 -8.74
CA PRO A 50 17.74 -7.90 -9.08
C PRO A 50 18.32 -7.18 -7.87
N ALA A 51 19.45 -6.52 -8.08
CA ALA A 51 19.93 -5.57 -7.10
C ALA A 51 18.75 -4.66 -6.73
N ARG A 52 18.65 -4.30 -5.45
CA ARG A 52 17.95 -3.09 -4.96
C ARG A 52 16.57 -3.22 -4.30
N TRP A 53 16.20 -4.35 -3.69
CA TRP A 53 15.07 -4.42 -2.73
C TRP A 53 15.29 -3.64 -1.42
N GLY A 54 16.42 -2.92 -1.26
CA GLY A 54 16.78 -2.18 -0.04
C GLY A 54 17.20 -0.71 -0.23
N GLU A 55 17.12 -0.15 -1.44
CA GLU A 55 17.62 1.21 -1.72
C GLU A 55 16.54 2.18 -2.23
N MET A 56 15.33 1.69 -2.55
CA MET A 56 14.20 2.55 -2.89
C MET A 56 13.13 2.44 -1.81
N MET A 57 12.75 3.58 -1.22
CA MET A 57 11.53 3.68 -0.41
C MET A 57 10.37 4.01 -1.36
N PRO A 58 9.53 3.03 -1.74
CA PRO A 58 8.37 3.31 -2.58
C PRO A 58 7.38 4.22 -1.85
N LYS A 59 6.67 5.04 -2.60
CA LYS A 59 5.58 5.85 -2.06
C LYS A 59 4.36 4.98 -1.80
N ILE A 60 3.73 5.16 -0.65
CA ILE A 60 2.41 4.63 -0.35
C ILE A 60 1.37 5.62 -0.87
N VAL A 61 0.63 5.23 -1.89
CA VAL A 61 -0.35 6.09 -2.55
C VAL A 61 -1.75 5.61 -2.20
N TYR A 62 -2.51 6.41 -1.45
CA TYR A 62 -3.91 6.12 -1.17
C TYR A 62 -4.77 6.34 -2.41
N ILE A 63 -5.49 5.31 -2.85
CA ILE A 63 -6.36 5.38 -4.04
C ILE A 63 -7.76 5.79 -3.59
N ALA A 64 -8.15 7.03 -3.86
CA ALA A 64 -9.48 7.54 -3.59
C ALA A 64 -10.41 7.29 -4.79
N HIS A 65 -11.48 6.54 -4.57
CA HIS A 65 -12.46 6.20 -5.59
C HIS A 65 -13.86 6.08 -4.97
N GLN A 66 -14.89 6.43 -5.72
CA GLN A 66 -16.26 6.23 -5.28
C GLN A 66 -16.56 4.73 -5.15
N ILE A 67 -17.06 4.31 -3.99
CA ILE A 67 -17.52 2.93 -3.78
C ILE A 67 -19.05 2.82 -3.84
N GLY A 68 -19.79 3.71 -3.17
CA GLY A 68 -21.25 3.65 -3.10
C GLY A 68 -21.96 3.66 -4.47
N GLY A 69 -23.14 3.05 -4.54
CA GLY A 69 -23.87 2.81 -5.79
C GLY A 69 -23.55 1.42 -6.35
N ALA A 70 -22.85 1.35 -7.48
CA ALA A 70 -22.42 0.09 -8.11
C ALA A 70 -21.19 -0.51 -7.40
N VAL A 71 -21.34 -0.92 -6.14
CA VAL A 71 -20.24 -1.33 -5.24
C VAL A 71 -19.31 -2.35 -5.89
N GLN A 72 -19.85 -3.44 -6.46
CA GLN A 72 -19.05 -4.52 -7.04
C GLN A 72 -18.25 -4.05 -8.28
N ASP A 73 -18.84 -3.23 -9.13
CA ASP A 73 -18.14 -2.65 -10.29
C ASP A 73 -17.06 -1.67 -9.86
N ASN A 74 -17.34 -0.85 -8.85
CA ASN A 74 -16.39 0.10 -8.30
C ASN A 74 -15.20 -0.60 -7.62
N VAL A 75 -15.44 -1.68 -6.87
CA VAL A 75 -14.39 -2.52 -6.29
C VAL A 75 -13.50 -3.11 -7.38
N ARG A 76 -14.08 -3.64 -8.46
CA ARG A 76 -13.32 -4.13 -9.62
C ARG A 76 -12.46 -3.03 -10.26
N ALA A 77 -13.01 -1.82 -10.41
CA ALA A 77 -12.29 -0.68 -10.95
C ALA A 77 -11.08 -0.29 -10.07
N VAL A 78 -11.27 -0.20 -8.75
CA VAL A 78 -10.19 0.10 -7.80
C VAL A 78 -9.10 -0.97 -7.84
N LEU A 79 -9.47 -2.25 -7.81
CA LEU A 79 -8.50 -3.35 -7.88
C LEU A 79 -7.69 -3.33 -9.19
N ARG A 80 -8.33 -2.98 -10.31
CA ARG A 80 -7.63 -2.79 -11.58
C ARG A 80 -6.62 -1.64 -11.50
N ILE A 81 -7.03 -0.48 -10.99
CA ILE A 81 -6.16 0.69 -10.80
C ILE A 81 -4.97 0.33 -9.89
N CYS A 82 -5.22 -0.33 -8.76
CA CYS A 82 -4.16 -0.80 -7.88
C CYS A 82 -3.19 -1.74 -8.61
N ARG A 83 -3.71 -2.68 -9.41
CA ARG A 83 -2.85 -3.59 -10.17
C ARG A 83 -1.99 -2.86 -11.22
N GLU A 84 -2.54 -1.85 -11.87
CA GLU A 84 -1.84 -1.06 -12.89
C GLU A 84 -0.78 -0.12 -12.29
N LEU A 85 -1.04 0.43 -11.11
CA LEU A 85 -0.14 1.37 -10.43
C LEU A 85 0.97 0.70 -9.63
N HIS A 86 0.79 -0.56 -9.22
CA HIS A 86 1.77 -1.24 -8.38
C HIS A 86 3.10 -1.41 -9.14
N SER A 87 4.14 -0.75 -8.64
CA SER A 87 5.50 -0.76 -9.21
C SER A 87 6.54 -0.76 -8.09
N PRO A 88 7.85 -0.91 -8.41
CA PRO A 88 8.92 -0.75 -7.42
C PRO A 88 8.94 0.61 -6.70
N GLU A 89 8.30 1.64 -7.27
CA GLU A 89 8.24 3.01 -6.75
C GLU A 89 6.92 3.35 -6.08
N ILE A 90 5.84 2.58 -6.33
CA ILE A 90 4.48 2.90 -5.89
C ILE A 90 3.81 1.67 -5.28
N ILE A 91 3.38 1.81 -4.03
CA ILE A 91 2.50 0.88 -3.33
C ILE A 91 1.09 1.49 -3.27
N PRO A 92 0.14 1.02 -4.09
CA PRO A 92 -1.24 1.49 -4.01
C PRO A 92 -1.92 0.96 -2.74
N PHE A 93 -2.59 1.87 -2.04
CA PHE A 93 -3.23 1.62 -0.75
C PHE A 93 -4.72 1.95 -0.83
N ALA A 94 -5.57 0.94 -0.69
CA ALA A 94 -7.03 1.08 -0.73
C ALA A 94 -7.67 0.25 0.39
N PRO A 95 -7.49 0.66 1.67
CA PRO A 95 -7.84 -0.17 2.83
C PRO A 95 -9.35 -0.45 2.93
N TYR A 96 -10.19 0.43 2.39
CA TYR A 96 -11.64 0.24 2.35
C TYR A 96 -12.04 -0.99 1.53
N ILE A 97 -11.23 -1.47 0.58
CA ILE A 97 -11.52 -2.73 -0.12
C ILE A 97 -11.51 -3.90 0.85
N ALA A 98 -10.54 -3.94 1.77
CA ALA A 98 -10.50 -4.94 2.82
C ALA A 98 -11.69 -4.77 3.78
N ALA A 99 -12.00 -3.53 4.18
CA ALA A 99 -13.14 -3.22 5.03
C ALA A 99 -14.46 -3.78 4.48
N LEU A 100 -14.71 -3.64 3.17
CA LEU A 100 -15.90 -4.21 2.51
C LEU A 100 -15.98 -5.75 2.57
N GLN A 101 -14.89 -6.45 2.86
CA GLN A 101 -14.90 -7.92 2.97
C GLN A 101 -15.25 -8.41 4.38
N TYR A 102 -14.98 -7.61 5.41
CA TYR A 102 -15.16 -8.02 6.81
C TYR A 102 -16.15 -7.14 7.61
N LEU A 103 -16.62 -6.03 7.04
CA LEU A 103 -17.66 -5.16 7.61
C LEU A 103 -18.89 -5.17 6.71
N ASN A 104 -20.06 -5.13 7.34
CA ASN A 104 -21.32 -4.98 6.64
C ASN A 104 -21.77 -3.51 6.62
N ASP A 105 -21.72 -2.86 5.46
CA ASP A 105 -22.09 -1.44 5.35
C ASP A 105 -23.59 -1.19 5.63
N ASP A 106 -24.45 -2.21 5.54
CA ASP A 106 -25.87 -2.10 5.92
C ASP A 106 -26.07 -2.04 7.44
N VAL A 107 -25.05 -2.42 8.22
CA VAL A 107 -25.05 -2.31 9.69
C VAL A 107 -24.39 -0.97 10.08
N PRO A 108 -25.14 -0.03 10.71
CA PRO A 108 -24.62 1.29 11.03
C PRO A 108 -23.33 1.29 11.86
N GLU A 109 -23.20 0.34 12.79
CA GLU A 109 -22.05 0.18 13.66
C GLU A 109 -20.80 -0.22 12.86
N ASP A 110 -20.93 -1.18 11.95
CA ASP A 110 -19.86 -1.63 11.05
C ASP A 110 -19.44 -0.52 10.08
N ARG A 111 -20.40 0.21 9.53
CA ARG A 111 -20.12 1.41 8.71
C ARG A 111 -19.31 2.43 9.50
N LEU A 112 -19.68 2.71 10.75
CA LEU A 112 -18.96 3.64 11.60
C LEU A 112 -17.53 3.15 11.90
N LEU A 113 -17.34 1.85 12.12
CA LEU A 113 -16.02 1.24 12.29
C LEU A 113 -15.14 1.45 11.05
N GLY A 114 -15.68 1.20 9.85
CA GLY A 114 -14.98 1.42 8.58
C GLY A 114 -14.57 2.87 8.38
N VAL A 115 -15.48 3.82 8.62
CA VAL A 115 -15.20 5.26 8.52
C VAL A 115 -14.14 5.70 9.54
N THR A 116 -14.23 5.19 10.77
CA THR A 116 -13.28 5.51 11.84
C THR A 116 -11.90 4.98 11.51
N ALA A 117 -11.80 3.73 11.05
CA ALA A 117 -10.55 3.13 10.60
C ALA A 117 -9.93 3.94 9.46
N ASN A 118 -10.74 4.36 8.48
CA ASN A 118 -10.25 5.18 7.38
C ASN A 118 -9.64 6.50 7.88
N ARG A 119 -10.35 7.23 8.73
CA ARG A 119 -9.88 8.50 9.32
C ARG A 119 -8.56 8.35 10.09
N GLU A 120 -8.37 7.21 10.76
CA GLU A 120 -7.12 6.94 11.48
C GLU A 120 -5.92 6.75 10.54
N TYR A 121 -6.09 6.18 9.34
CA TYR A 121 -5.01 6.12 8.35
C TYR A 121 -4.51 7.51 7.94
N PHE A 122 -5.43 8.46 7.71
CA PHE A 122 -5.09 9.86 7.40
C PHE A 122 -4.44 10.56 8.60
N ARG A 123 -5.03 10.42 9.80
CA ARG A 123 -4.50 11.03 11.03
C ARG A 123 -3.06 10.59 11.31
N ARG A 124 -2.76 9.32 11.07
CA ARG A 124 -1.42 8.72 11.26
C ARG A 124 -0.49 8.92 10.08
N ARG A 125 -0.98 9.53 8.98
CA ARG A 125 -0.24 9.77 7.73
C ARG A 125 0.43 8.48 7.20
N VAL A 126 -0.36 7.41 7.10
CA VAL A 126 0.11 6.09 6.61
C VAL A 126 0.51 6.12 5.13
N MET A 127 0.01 7.10 4.38
CA MET A 127 0.24 7.32 2.97
C MET A 127 1.04 8.59 2.73
N ASP A 128 1.83 8.59 1.67
CA ASP A 128 2.59 9.75 1.20
C ASP A 128 1.72 10.71 0.38
N GLU A 129 0.79 10.16 -0.40
CA GLU A 129 -0.09 10.93 -1.29
C GLU A 129 -1.49 10.31 -1.37
N VAL A 130 -2.49 11.12 -1.74
CA VAL A 130 -3.86 10.68 -2.04
C VAL A 130 -4.18 10.96 -3.49
N TRP A 131 -4.51 9.92 -4.25
CA TRP A 131 -4.76 10.01 -5.69
C TRP A 131 -6.25 9.82 -5.99
N LEU A 132 -6.88 10.83 -6.59
CA LEU A 132 -8.28 10.81 -6.98
C LEU A 132 -8.43 10.07 -8.32
N ALA A 133 -8.86 8.81 -8.26
CA ALA A 133 -8.93 7.93 -9.43
C ALA A 133 -10.36 7.66 -9.94
N GLY A 134 -11.37 8.06 -9.17
CA GLY A 134 -12.79 7.89 -9.53
C GLY A 134 -13.24 8.65 -10.79
N PRO A 135 -14.45 8.35 -11.30
CA PRO A 135 -15.05 9.11 -12.41
C PRO A 135 -15.55 10.50 -11.98
N ARG A 136 -15.79 10.69 -10.67
CA ARG A 136 -16.18 11.94 -10.02
C ARG A 136 -15.68 11.97 -8.58
N ILE A 137 -15.61 13.14 -7.96
CA ILE A 137 -15.39 13.26 -6.51
C ILE A 137 -16.73 12.99 -5.79
N SER A 138 -16.81 11.84 -5.12
CA SER A 138 -17.97 11.50 -4.27
C SER A 138 -17.92 12.24 -2.92
N PRO A 139 -19.01 12.28 -2.14
CA PRO A 139 -18.97 12.86 -0.79
C PRO A 139 -17.87 12.26 0.10
N GLY A 140 -17.71 10.93 0.08
CA GLY A 140 -16.64 10.26 0.82
C GLY A 140 -15.24 10.67 0.34
N MET A 141 -15.05 10.82 -0.97
CA MET A 141 -13.78 11.32 -1.52
C MET A 141 -13.54 12.79 -1.15
N ARG A 142 -14.59 13.62 -1.08
CA ARG A 142 -14.47 15.02 -0.61
C ARG A 142 -14.00 15.04 0.84
N ASP A 143 -14.56 14.18 1.70
CA ASP A 143 -14.10 14.05 3.08
C ASP A 143 -12.63 13.62 3.17
N GLU A 144 -12.18 12.70 2.30
CA GLU A 144 -10.78 12.30 2.18
C GLU A 144 -9.88 13.46 1.77
N VAL A 145 -10.28 14.29 0.81
CA VAL A 145 -9.55 15.51 0.42
C VAL A 145 -9.43 16.48 1.59
N LEU A 146 -10.51 16.71 2.34
CA LEU A 146 -10.50 17.58 3.52
C LEU A 146 -9.60 17.03 4.63
N LEU A 147 -9.58 15.72 4.84
CA LEU A 147 -8.65 15.07 5.77
C LEU A 147 -7.20 15.22 5.30
N SER A 148 -6.93 15.07 4.00
CA SER A 148 -5.60 15.29 3.43
C SER A 148 -5.10 16.70 3.67
N ILE A 149 -5.93 17.72 3.41
CA ILE A 149 -5.60 19.12 3.70
C ILE A 149 -5.28 19.29 5.19
N LYS A 150 -6.18 18.81 6.06
CA LYS A 150 -6.03 18.89 7.52
C LYS A 150 -4.71 18.30 8.03
N TYR A 151 -4.25 17.20 7.44
CA TYR A 151 -3.04 16.49 7.87
C TYR A 151 -1.81 16.76 6.99
N GLY A 152 -1.91 17.69 6.04
CA GLY A 152 -0.81 18.07 5.14
C GLY A 152 -0.35 16.95 4.21
N ILE A 153 -1.28 16.11 3.74
CA ILE A 153 -1.02 15.03 2.78
C ILE A 153 -1.32 15.56 1.38
N PRO A 154 -0.37 15.50 0.42
CA PRO A 154 -0.62 15.91 -0.95
C PRO A 154 -1.77 15.14 -1.60
N VAL A 155 -2.60 15.86 -2.37
CA VAL A 155 -3.70 15.30 -3.16
C VAL A 155 -3.41 15.50 -4.64
N VAL A 156 -3.52 14.43 -5.43
CA VAL A 156 -3.27 14.42 -6.87
C VAL A 156 -4.53 13.99 -7.61
N ALA A 157 -4.92 14.75 -8.64
CA ALA A 157 -5.99 14.34 -9.54
C ALA A 157 -5.47 13.32 -10.58
N TYR A 158 -5.36 12.05 -10.16
CA TYR A 158 -4.91 10.97 -11.06
C TYR A 158 -5.79 10.85 -12.30
N ASN A 159 -7.12 10.96 -12.13
CA ASN A 159 -8.01 11.23 -13.24
C ASN A 159 -8.03 12.75 -13.52
N PRO A 160 -7.46 13.24 -14.65
CA PRO A 160 -7.33 14.68 -14.90
C PRO A 160 -8.67 15.41 -14.96
N ARG A 161 -9.77 14.70 -15.25
CA ARG A 161 -11.12 15.28 -15.26
C ARG A 161 -11.57 15.76 -13.88
N LEU A 162 -10.93 15.29 -12.81
CA LEU A 162 -11.24 15.69 -11.44
C LEU A 162 -10.51 16.96 -11.00
N GLN A 163 -9.50 17.42 -11.75
CA GLN A 163 -8.72 18.60 -11.37
C GLN A 163 -9.59 19.84 -11.09
N PRO A 164 -10.57 20.21 -11.95
CA PRO A 164 -11.41 21.38 -11.68
C PRO A 164 -12.21 21.27 -10.37
N SER A 165 -12.69 20.06 -10.05
CA SER A 165 -13.42 19.80 -8.80
C SER A 165 -12.49 19.80 -7.58
N LEU A 166 -11.27 19.28 -7.71
CA LEU A 166 -10.24 19.39 -6.67
C LEU A 166 -9.90 20.86 -6.40
N ASP A 167 -9.64 21.65 -7.44
CA ASP A 167 -9.31 23.07 -7.30
C ASP A 167 -10.44 23.85 -6.61
N ALA A 168 -11.70 23.49 -6.88
CA ALA A 168 -12.85 24.09 -6.19
C ALA A 168 -12.85 23.78 -4.69
N ILE A 169 -12.59 22.53 -4.30
CA ILE A 169 -12.51 22.12 -2.89
C ILE A 169 -11.34 22.81 -2.18
N LEU A 170 -10.18 22.91 -2.84
CA LEU A 170 -9.01 23.61 -2.27
C LEU A 170 -9.31 25.09 -2.03
N ARG A 171 -9.92 25.78 -3.00
CA ARG A 171 -10.34 27.17 -2.83
C ARG A 171 -11.36 27.36 -1.70
N GLU A 172 -12.33 26.45 -1.58
CA GLU A 172 -13.30 26.50 -0.47
C GLU A 172 -12.62 26.33 0.89
N ALA A 173 -11.64 25.43 0.99
CA ALA A 173 -10.91 25.17 2.22
C ALA A 173 -9.98 26.32 2.63
N ASP A 174 -9.34 27.01 1.67
CA ASP A 174 -8.47 28.17 1.93
C ASP A 174 -9.26 29.39 2.44
N LEU A 175 -10.58 29.43 2.24
CA LEU A 175 -11.47 30.51 2.68
C LEU A 175 -12.04 30.29 4.08
N THR A 176 -11.79 29.14 4.71
CA THR A 176 -12.30 28.74 6.04
C THR A 176 -11.21 28.67 7.08
#